data_AF-T0RBK4-F1
#
_entry.id   AF-T0RBK4-F1
#
_cell.length_a   1.000
_cell.length_b   1.000
_cell.length_c   1.000
_cell.angle_alpha   90.00
_cell.angle_beta   90.00
_cell.angle_gamma   90.00
#
_symmetry.space_group_name_H-M   'P 1'
#
loop_
_entity.id
_entity.type
_entity.pdbx_description
1 polymer ?
#
loop_
_entity_poly.entity_id
_entity_poly.type
_entity_poly.pdbx_seq_one_letter_code
_entity_poly.pdbx_strand_id
1 'polypeptide(L)'
;MLSTAAKLIPRASRLRFVQASRLAAFSTEAPVAAEATEAAPAGVKAISAAHPISQVEKEDLLKFFELSDAQIKNNFPEGMPKRIKEYFELTEPQKQFMLRKPTLDILSVMKDFPNNWPAHWPEKAFVLDGERGTGKSVALLQIVNFARENGWIVLFAPHVRAWCYDAPYVTKSAHIQGKYDIDVVAMDVLKQLIQSHGHQLAELSLSADYGDKYYPHTFEKKPKSTSEYDKASLTLLDMAENGLKDDLLSCAALVDLRAELAKVTKFPVLIAIDEYNTLFEKTVFGYEGHNVAPRDISFIHALADVDETGHREDRSLANGLFVAATTKNFPSAFKFTHQVDCKRLRKVMHPYSHEELDQLIAYLRSINFWKKDLTPTEVSFLRLMTKNVPVKVFKQACIM
;
A
#
# COMPACT_ATOMS: atom_id res chain seq x y z
N MET A 1 32.82 8.96 60.11
CA MET A 1 31.43 9.42 60.29
C MET A 1 30.92 9.95 58.96
N LEU A 2 29.75 9.46 58.53
CA LEU A 2 28.83 9.97 57.49
C LEU A 2 29.38 10.04 56.04
N SER A 3 29.03 9.15 55.10
CA SER A 3 27.71 8.80 54.50
C SER A 3 27.19 9.79 53.45
N THR A 4 27.27 9.42 52.17
CA THR A 4 26.23 9.59 51.11
C THR A 4 26.77 8.98 49.79
N ALA A 5 26.42 7.76 49.40
CA ALA A 5 25.20 7.30 48.73
C ALA A 5 24.98 7.87 47.31
N ALA A 6 25.45 7.14 46.29
CA ALA A 6 24.94 7.20 44.91
C ALA A 6 24.65 5.77 44.43
N LYS A 7 23.36 5.45 44.30
CA LYS A 7 22.82 4.16 43.86
C LYS A 7 22.93 4.04 42.33
N LEU A 8 23.64 3.00 41.87
CA LEU A 8 23.57 2.48 40.51
C LEU A 8 22.43 1.45 40.44
N ILE A 9 21.49 1.65 39.51
CA ILE A 9 20.43 0.72 39.14
C ILE A 9 20.80 0.12 37.78
N PRO A 10 21.01 -1.20 37.65
CA PRO A 10 20.96 -1.86 36.35
C PRO A 10 19.56 -2.44 36.09
N ARG A 11 19.13 -2.24 34.84
CA ARG A 11 17.87 -2.64 34.24
C ARG A 11 17.74 -4.17 34.06
N ALA A 12 16.48 -4.59 34.20
CA ALA A 12 15.77 -5.62 33.43
C ALA A 12 16.21 -7.08 33.59
N SER A 13 15.46 -7.74 34.48
CA SER A 13 15.23 -9.17 34.58
C SER A 13 14.73 -9.79 33.26
N ARG A 14 15.44 -10.82 32.80
CA ARG A 14 14.98 -11.80 31.82
C ARG A 14 13.94 -12.71 32.50
N LEU A 15 12.70 -12.70 32.03
CA LEU A 15 11.72 -13.71 32.41
C LEU A 15 11.87 -14.94 31.52
N ARG A 16 12.10 -16.07 32.17
CA ARG A 16 12.33 -17.40 31.61
C ARG A 16 11.02 -17.98 31.10
N PHE A 17 11.05 -18.49 29.87
CA PHE A 17 10.07 -19.45 29.39
C PHE A 17 10.21 -20.76 30.18
N VAL A 18 9.17 -21.14 30.91
CA VAL A 18 9.04 -22.46 31.51
C VAL A 18 8.40 -23.37 30.46
N GLN A 19 9.20 -24.22 29.83
CA GLN A 19 8.72 -25.38 29.09
C GLN A 19 8.21 -26.41 30.11
N ALA A 20 6.89 -26.64 30.12
CA ALA A 20 6.31 -27.79 30.79
C ALA A 20 6.25 -28.96 29.80
N SER A 21 7.17 -29.91 29.98
CA SER A 21 7.15 -31.24 29.40
C SER A 21 5.95 -32.03 29.92
N ARG A 22 5.18 -32.64 29.02
CA ARG A 22 4.27 -33.75 29.36
C ARG A 22 4.56 -34.94 28.46
N LEU A 23 4.92 -36.02 29.15
CA LEU A 23 5.23 -37.35 28.65
C LEU A 23 3.99 -37.98 28.00
N ALA A 24 4.23 -38.68 26.88
CA ALA A 24 3.28 -39.54 26.22
C ALA A 24 3.36 -40.97 26.78
N ALA A 25 2.22 -41.61 27.01
CA ALA A 25 2.02 -43.06 26.89
C ALA A 25 0.50 -43.41 26.83
N PHE A 26 0.09 -44.01 25.71
CA PHE A 26 -0.91 -45.10 25.46
C PHE A 26 -1.98 -45.43 26.54
N SER A 27 -3.25 -45.79 26.27
CA SER A 27 -4.01 -46.25 25.08
C SER A 27 -5.53 -46.30 25.42
N THR A 28 -6.34 -46.62 24.38
CA THR A 28 -7.69 -47.22 24.30
C THR A 28 -8.98 -46.43 24.57
N GLU A 29 -9.75 -46.35 23.47
CA GLU A 29 -11.21 -46.47 23.30
C GLU A 29 -12.15 -45.33 23.75
N ALA A 30 -12.98 -44.93 22.78
CA ALA A 30 -14.01 -43.90 22.83
C ALA A 30 -15.21 -44.29 23.71
N PRO A 31 -15.99 -43.29 24.13
CA PRO A 31 -17.36 -43.28 23.64
C PRO A 31 -17.86 -41.90 23.18
N VAL A 32 -18.79 -42.00 22.24
CA VAL A 32 -19.58 -40.96 21.57
C VAL A 32 -20.25 -40.03 22.57
N ALA A 33 -20.02 -38.72 22.45
CA ALA A 33 -20.79 -37.67 23.11
C ALA A 33 -21.32 -36.70 22.04
N ALA A 34 -22.64 -36.49 22.11
CA ALA A 34 -23.48 -35.89 21.10
C ALA A 34 -23.08 -34.46 20.71
N GLU A 35 -23.05 -34.18 19.41
CA GLU A 35 -23.10 -32.83 18.87
C GLU A 35 -24.47 -32.20 19.19
N ALA A 36 -24.49 -31.28 20.15
CA ALA A 36 -25.51 -30.26 20.22
C ALA A 36 -24.98 -29.03 19.47
N THR A 37 -25.22 -28.99 18.16
CA THR A 37 -25.04 -27.75 17.38
C THR A 37 -26.22 -26.82 17.68
N GLU A 38 -26.01 -25.96 18.65
CA GLU A 38 -26.84 -24.79 18.95
C GLU A 38 -27.02 -23.96 17.66
N ALA A 39 -28.28 -23.77 17.27
CA ALA A 39 -28.65 -22.97 16.11
C ALA A 39 -28.15 -21.53 16.29
N ALA A 40 -27.28 -21.08 15.37
CA ALA A 40 -26.84 -19.70 15.29
C ALA A 40 -28.06 -18.76 15.12
N PRO A 41 -28.08 -17.61 15.80
CA PRO A 41 -29.18 -16.67 15.68
C PRO A 41 -29.27 -16.13 14.25
N ALA A 42 -30.49 -16.08 13.74
CA ALA A 42 -30.82 -15.59 12.41
C ALA A 42 -30.33 -14.16 12.19
N GLY A 43 -29.52 -13.94 11.13
CA GLY A 43 -29.19 -12.60 10.61
C GLY A 43 -27.73 -12.33 10.26
N VAL A 44 -26.78 -13.24 10.53
CA VAL A 44 -25.36 -12.98 10.25
C VAL A 44 -25.08 -13.16 8.76
N LYS A 45 -24.82 -12.06 8.04
CA LYS A 45 -24.27 -12.08 6.67
C LYS A 45 -22.98 -12.91 6.68
N ALA A 46 -22.77 -13.72 5.64
CA ALA A 46 -21.55 -14.52 5.48
C ALA A 46 -20.31 -13.69 5.81
N ILE A 47 -19.53 -14.15 6.79
CA ILE A 47 -18.45 -13.35 7.39
C ILE A 47 -17.29 -13.19 6.40
N SER A 48 -16.86 -14.28 5.79
CA SER A 48 -15.81 -14.28 4.77
C SER A 48 -16.42 -14.38 3.37
N ALA A 49 -15.79 -13.73 2.39
CA ALA A 49 -16.14 -13.84 0.98
C ALA A 49 -15.69 -15.20 0.42
N ALA A 50 -16.50 -15.76 -0.49
CA ALA A 50 -16.22 -17.07 -1.10
C ALA A 50 -15.35 -16.97 -2.38
N HIS A 51 -15.19 -15.77 -2.93
CA HIS A 51 -14.48 -15.50 -4.18
C HIS A 51 -13.38 -14.45 -3.97
N PRO A 52 -12.38 -14.39 -4.85
CA PRO A 52 -11.32 -13.40 -4.77
C PRO A 52 -11.85 -11.97 -4.97
N ILE A 53 -11.02 -10.99 -4.60
CA ILE A 53 -11.41 -9.58 -4.65
C ILE A 53 -11.68 -9.11 -6.09
N SER A 54 -11.07 -9.74 -7.09
CA SER A 54 -11.34 -9.49 -8.52
C SER A 54 -12.82 -9.57 -8.92
N GLN A 55 -13.60 -10.43 -8.25
CA GLN A 55 -15.02 -10.65 -8.57
C GLN A 55 -15.97 -9.94 -7.60
N VAL A 56 -15.52 -8.86 -6.96
CA VAL A 56 -16.34 -8.10 -6.02
C VAL A 56 -17.65 -7.61 -6.65
N GLU A 57 -18.74 -7.84 -5.91
CA GLU A 57 -20.06 -7.27 -6.16
C GLU A 57 -20.52 -6.39 -4.99
N LYS A 58 -21.66 -5.70 -5.17
CA LYS A 58 -22.19 -4.79 -4.15
C LYS A 58 -22.66 -5.53 -2.89
N GLU A 59 -23.02 -6.81 -3.06
CA GLU A 59 -23.47 -7.71 -2.00
C GLU A 59 -22.33 -8.15 -1.07
N ASP A 60 -21.07 -7.95 -1.47
CA ASP A 60 -19.89 -8.30 -0.68
C ASP A 60 -19.47 -7.22 0.31
N LEU A 61 -20.25 -6.14 0.41
CA LEU A 61 -20.05 -5.13 1.43
C LEU A 61 -20.03 -5.77 2.83
N LEU A 62 -19.03 -5.39 3.63
CA LEU A 62 -18.74 -5.91 4.97
C LEU A 62 -18.18 -7.35 5.03
N LYS A 63 -18.03 -8.05 3.90
CA LYS A 63 -17.39 -9.38 3.90
C LYS A 63 -15.88 -9.25 4.01
N PHE A 64 -15.25 -10.28 4.57
CA PHE A 64 -13.80 -10.38 4.72
C PHE A 64 -13.20 -11.13 3.54
N PHE A 65 -12.27 -10.49 2.84
CA PHE A 65 -11.55 -11.08 1.71
C PHE A 65 -10.20 -11.61 2.16
N GLU A 66 -9.91 -12.85 1.81
CA GLU A 66 -8.65 -13.52 2.14
C GLU A 66 -7.51 -13.07 1.22
N LEU A 67 -6.34 -12.89 1.83
CA LEU A 67 -5.05 -12.68 1.18
C LEU A 67 -4.13 -13.83 1.59
N SER A 68 -4.01 -14.84 0.73
CA SER A 68 -3.09 -15.95 0.97
C SER A 68 -1.63 -15.50 0.99
N ASP A 69 -0.76 -16.24 1.66
CA ASP A 69 0.68 -15.94 1.70
C ASP A 69 1.34 -15.98 0.33
N ALA A 70 0.83 -16.84 -0.57
CA ALA A 70 1.26 -16.87 -1.95
C ALA A 70 0.88 -15.58 -2.70
N GLN A 71 -0.35 -15.09 -2.53
CA GLN A 71 -0.77 -13.81 -3.09
C GLN A 71 0.04 -12.65 -2.50
N ILE A 72 0.30 -12.65 -1.19
CA ILE A 72 1.11 -11.60 -0.56
C ILE A 72 2.52 -11.55 -1.17
N LYS A 73 3.16 -12.70 -1.36
CA LYS A 73 4.52 -12.77 -1.91
C LYS A 73 4.57 -12.37 -3.39
N ASN A 74 3.55 -12.72 -4.17
CA ASN A 74 3.51 -12.46 -5.61
C ASN A 74 2.98 -11.05 -5.94
N ASN A 75 1.90 -10.63 -5.28
CA ASN A 75 1.19 -9.39 -5.56
C ASN A 75 1.75 -8.19 -4.79
N PHE A 76 2.69 -8.37 -3.85
CA PHE A 76 3.26 -7.25 -3.09
C PHE A 76 4.78 -7.40 -2.88
N PRO A 77 5.61 -7.44 -3.95
CA PRO A 77 7.07 -7.40 -3.84
C PRO A 77 7.58 -6.11 -3.17
N GLU A 78 6.79 -5.03 -3.20
CA GLU A 78 7.08 -3.75 -2.53
C GLU A 78 6.97 -3.85 -1.00
N GLY A 79 6.34 -4.92 -0.53
CA GLY A 79 6.07 -5.18 0.88
C GLY A 79 4.82 -4.46 1.40
N MET A 80 4.45 -4.82 2.64
CA MET A 80 3.27 -4.28 3.31
C MET A 80 3.62 -3.24 4.39
N PRO A 81 2.67 -2.36 4.74
CA PRO A 81 2.76 -1.51 5.91
C PRO A 81 3.10 -2.27 7.19
N LYS A 82 4.00 -1.74 8.03
CA LYS A 82 4.49 -2.41 9.26
C LYS A 82 3.35 -2.89 10.16
N ARG A 83 2.34 -2.03 10.40
CA ARG A 83 1.17 -2.37 11.22
C ARG A 83 0.28 -3.45 10.63
N ILE A 84 0.29 -3.59 9.31
CA ILE A 84 -0.48 -4.63 8.62
C ILE A 84 0.24 -5.98 8.76
N LYS A 85 1.58 -5.98 8.72
CA LYS A 85 2.37 -7.17 9.06
C LYS A 85 2.12 -7.61 10.50
N GLU A 86 2.18 -6.69 11.47
CA GLU A 86 1.85 -6.94 12.87
C GLU A 86 0.41 -7.50 13.03
N TYR A 87 -0.55 -6.96 12.28
CA TYR A 87 -1.93 -7.45 12.29
C TYR A 87 -2.02 -8.90 11.79
N PHE A 88 -1.35 -9.22 10.68
CA PHE A 88 -1.34 -10.58 10.12
C PHE A 88 -0.64 -11.59 11.02
N GLU A 89 0.46 -11.21 11.68
CA GLU A 89 1.16 -12.07 12.65
C GLU A 89 0.26 -12.41 13.86
N LEU A 90 -0.61 -11.48 14.28
CA LEU A 90 -1.52 -11.69 15.40
C LEU A 90 -2.81 -12.44 15.03
N THR A 91 -3.14 -12.50 13.73
CA THR A 91 -4.38 -13.12 13.22
C THR A 91 -4.13 -14.43 12.47
N GLU A 92 -2.93 -14.99 12.56
CA GLU A 92 -2.61 -16.28 11.95
C GLU A 92 -3.56 -17.38 12.45
N PRO A 93 -4.08 -18.25 11.55
CA PRO A 93 -3.70 -18.39 10.14
C PRO A 93 -4.50 -17.52 9.15
N GLN A 94 -5.49 -16.74 9.59
CA GLN A 94 -6.46 -16.09 8.69
C GLN A 94 -6.10 -14.63 8.39
N LYS A 95 -5.53 -14.39 7.21
CA LYS A 95 -5.16 -13.05 6.72
C LYS A 95 -6.28 -12.48 5.86
N GLN A 96 -7.25 -11.83 6.50
CA GLN A 96 -8.41 -11.28 5.79
C GLN A 96 -8.64 -9.79 6.10
N PHE A 97 -9.21 -9.06 5.14
CA PHE A 97 -9.64 -7.68 5.32
C PHE A 97 -11.11 -7.49 4.99
N MET A 98 -11.81 -6.72 5.82
CA MET A 98 -13.18 -6.32 5.56
C MET A 98 -13.26 -5.37 4.37
N LEU A 99 -14.17 -5.64 3.43
CA LEU A 99 -14.49 -4.71 2.35
C LEU A 99 -15.40 -3.59 2.86
N ARG A 100 -14.89 -2.36 2.81
CA ARG A 100 -15.60 -1.17 3.27
C ARG A 100 -16.21 -0.39 2.12
N LYS A 101 -17.26 0.37 2.42
CA LYS A 101 -17.99 1.18 1.42
C LYS A 101 -17.10 2.09 0.56
N PRO A 102 -16.15 2.88 1.12
CA PRO A 102 -15.31 3.74 0.30
C PRO A 102 -14.44 2.97 -0.71
N THR A 103 -13.98 1.77 -0.33
CA THR A 103 -13.20 0.89 -1.19
C THR A 103 -14.08 0.28 -2.27
N LEU A 104 -15.26 -0.26 -1.89
CA LEU A 104 -16.22 -0.85 -2.83
C LEU A 104 -16.64 0.15 -3.92
N ASP A 105 -16.88 1.41 -3.56
CA ASP A 105 -17.23 2.46 -4.52
C ASP A 105 -16.14 2.58 -5.61
N ILE A 106 -14.85 2.55 -5.22
CA ILE A 106 -13.72 2.63 -6.16
C ILE A 106 -13.60 1.34 -6.97
N LEU A 107 -13.69 0.17 -6.34
CA LEU A 107 -13.59 -1.13 -7.02
C LEU A 107 -14.71 -1.31 -8.07
N SER A 108 -15.93 -0.88 -7.75
CA SER A 108 -17.07 -0.96 -8.68
C SER A 108 -16.82 -0.16 -9.95
N VAL A 109 -16.16 1.00 -9.84
CA VAL A 109 -15.81 1.84 -10.98
C VAL A 109 -14.61 1.28 -11.75
N MET A 110 -13.64 0.66 -11.05
CA MET A 110 -12.51 0.00 -11.69
C MET A 110 -12.92 -1.22 -12.52
N LYS A 111 -13.97 -1.94 -12.08
CA LYS A 111 -14.50 -3.12 -12.80
C LYS A 111 -15.04 -2.76 -14.19
N ASP A 112 -15.72 -1.62 -14.31
CA ASP A 112 -16.32 -1.17 -15.57
C ASP A 112 -15.38 -0.29 -16.43
N PHE A 113 -14.10 -0.18 -16.05
CA PHE A 113 -13.11 0.66 -16.74
C PHE A 113 -12.64 0.04 -18.07
N PRO A 114 -12.40 0.83 -19.14
CA PRO A 114 -12.60 2.28 -19.27
C PRO A 114 -14.00 2.68 -19.78
N ASN A 115 -14.86 1.71 -20.11
CA ASN A 115 -16.07 1.91 -20.91
C ASN A 115 -17.18 2.69 -20.18
N ASN A 116 -17.36 2.48 -18.87
CA ASN A 116 -18.44 3.09 -18.10
C ASN A 116 -17.90 3.89 -16.91
N TRP A 117 -17.11 4.92 -17.21
CA TRP A 117 -16.56 5.79 -16.17
C TRP A 117 -17.58 6.86 -15.72
N PRO A 118 -17.82 7.05 -14.40
CA PRO A 118 -18.78 8.03 -13.92
C PRO A 118 -18.39 9.49 -14.25
N ALA A 119 -19.32 10.24 -14.85
CA ALA A 119 -19.09 11.64 -15.25
C ALA A 119 -18.78 12.59 -14.08
N HIS A 120 -19.14 12.22 -12.84
CA HIS A 120 -18.87 13.05 -11.65
C HIS A 120 -17.43 12.95 -11.15
N TRP A 121 -16.63 11.99 -11.64
CA TRP A 121 -15.21 11.82 -11.33
C TRP A 121 -14.33 11.95 -12.58
N PRO A 122 -14.38 13.08 -13.32
CA PRO A 122 -13.67 13.18 -14.60
C PRO A 122 -12.15 13.01 -14.46
N GLU A 123 -11.61 13.34 -13.29
CA GLU A 123 -10.17 13.41 -13.02
C GLU A 123 -9.49 12.03 -12.83
N LYS A 124 -10.19 10.89 -13.04
CA LYS A 124 -9.64 9.51 -12.91
C LYS A 124 -8.62 9.34 -11.78
N ALA A 125 -8.89 9.99 -10.64
CA ALA A 125 -7.98 10.05 -9.52
C ALA A 125 -8.76 10.06 -8.21
N PHE A 126 -8.19 9.46 -7.16
CA PHE A 126 -8.77 9.41 -5.83
C PHE A 126 -7.72 9.68 -4.76
N VAL A 127 -8.10 10.45 -3.74
CA VAL A 127 -7.28 10.67 -2.54
C VAL A 127 -8.04 10.15 -1.32
N LEU A 128 -7.61 9.01 -0.78
CA LEU A 128 -8.12 8.43 0.45
C LEU A 128 -7.63 9.26 1.65
N ASP A 129 -8.56 9.94 2.32
CA ASP A 129 -8.24 10.77 3.51
C ASP A 129 -9.11 10.38 4.72
N GLY A 130 -8.71 10.73 5.93
CA GLY A 130 -9.45 10.40 7.14
C GLY A 130 -8.61 10.50 8.40
N GLU A 131 -9.21 10.22 9.56
CA GLU A 131 -8.48 10.17 10.84
C GLU A 131 -7.36 9.10 10.81
N ARG A 132 -6.33 9.29 11.64
CA ARG A 132 -5.27 8.30 11.83
C ARG A 132 -5.89 6.96 12.24
N GLY A 133 -5.56 5.90 11.49
CA GLY A 133 -5.98 4.53 11.82
C GLY A 133 -7.38 4.13 11.34
N THR A 134 -7.97 4.86 10.39
CA THR A 134 -9.25 4.51 9.75
C THR A 134 -9.15 3.45 8.65
N GLY A 135 -7.96 2.88 8.37
CA GLY A 135 -7.80 1.81 7.38
C GLY A 135 -7.53 2.26 5.94
N LYS A 136 -7.02 3.49 5.73
CA LYS A 136 -6.65 4.00 4.40
C LYS A 136 -5.66 3.11 3.64
N SER A 137 -4.58 2.71 4.30
CA SER A 137 -3.58 1.79 3.72
C SER A 137 -4.19 0.43 3.37
N VAL A 138 -5.15 -0.07 4.16
CA VAL A 138 -5.85 -1.34 3.88
C VAL A 138 -6.72 -1.20 2.63
N ALA A 139 -7.46 -0.11 2.51
CA ALA A 139 -8.25 0.17 1.31
C ALA A 139 -7.37 0.29 0.06
N LEU A 140 -6.20 0.94 0.15
CA LEU A 140 -5.24 1.04 -0.95
C LEU A 140 -4.68 -0.34 -1.35
N LEU A 141 -4.35 -1.21 -0.39
CA LEU A 141 -3.91 -2.57 -0.67
C LEU A 141 -5.00 -3.42 -1.34
N GLN A 142 -6.25 -3.28 -0.92
CA GLN A 142 -7.38 -3.95 -1.57
C GLN A 142 -7.53 -3.51 -3.04
N ILE A 143 -7.40 -2.20 -3.31
CA ILE A 143 -7.43 -1.64 -4.67
C ILE A 143 -6.26 -2.19 -5.52
N VAL A 144 -5.05 -2.25 -4.95
CA VAL A 144 -3.88 -2.81 -5.63
C VAL A 144 -4.06 -4.30 -5.92
N ASN A 145 -4.56 -5.07 -4.96
CA ASN A 145 -4.80 -6.51 -5.17
C ASN A 145 -5.82 -6.74 -6.29
N PHE A 146 -6.91 -5.98 -6.29
CA PHE A 146 -7.91 -6.01 -7.35
C PHE A 146 -7.31 -5.71 -8.72
N ALA A 147 -6.47 -4.67 -8.81
CA ALA A 147 -5.84 -4.27 -10.07
C ALA A 147 -4.91 -5.38 -10.61
N ARG A 148 -4.06 -5.96 -9.75
CA ARG A 148 -3.13 -7.03 -10.14
C ARG A 148 -3.84 -8.30 -10.57
N GLU A 149 -4.91 -8.69 -9.87
CA GLU A 149 -5.71 -9.87 -10.26
C GLU A 149 -6.42 -9.67 -11.61
N ASN A 150 -6.75 -8.43 -11.99
CA ASN A 150 -7.37 -8.08 -13.27
C ASN A 150 -6.36 -7.70 -14.36
N GLY A 151 -5.06 -7.94 -14.16
CA GLY A 151 -4.02 -7.71 -15.17
C GLY A 151 -3.68 -6.24 -15.44
N TRP A 152 -3.92 -5.35 -14.49
CA TRP A 152 -3.50 -3.94 -14.58
C TRP A 152 -1.99 -3.83 -14.33
N ILE A 153 -1.34 -2.86 -14.97
CA ILE A 153 0.04 -2.48 -14.63
C ILE A 153 -0.01 -1.57 -13.40
N VAL A 154 0.60 -1.99 -12.30
CA VAL A 154 0.52 -1.27 -11.02
C VAL A 154 1.88 -0.73 -10.60
N LEU A 155 1.97 0.60 -10.45
CA LEU A 155 3.08 1.25 -9.76
C LEU A 155 2.64 1.55 -8.32
N PHE A 156 3.03 0.68 -7.39
CA PHE A 156 2.65 0.79 -5.99
C PHE A 156 3.79 1.28 -5.11
N ALA A 157 3.54 2.28 -4.27
CA ALA A 157 4.49 2.81 -3.30
C ALA A 157 3.90 2.75 -1.88
N PRO A 158 4.16 1.68 -1.09
CA PRO A 158 3.55 1.48 0.23
C PRO A 158 4.13 2.37 1.34
N HIS A 159 5.35 2.90 1.17
CA HIS A 159 6.11 3.59 2.23
C HIS A 159 6.86 4.80 1.69
N VAL A 160 6.16 5.77 1.12
CA VAL A 160 6.79 6.96 0.53
C VAL A 160 7.56 7.79 1.55
N ARG A 161 7.18 7.74 2.84
CA ARG A 161 7.96 8.38 3.90
C ARG A 161 9.43 7.96 3.90
N ALA A 162 9.71 6.69 3.63
CA ALA A 162 11.08 6.19 3.65
C ALA A 162 11.95 6.91 2.61
N TRP A 163 11.35 7.33 1.48
CA TRP A 163 12.04 8.07 0.44
C TRP A 163 12.48 9.47 0.89
N CYS A 164 11.72 10.11 1.79
CA CYS A 164 11.99 11.47 2.25
C CYS A 164 12.78 11.54 3.57
N TYR A 165 12.80 10.47 4.35
CA TYR A 165 13.35 10.46 5.72
C TYR A 165 14.41 9.37 5.98
N ASP A 166 14.27 8.22 5.33
CA ASP A 166 15.10 7.03 5.63
C ASP A 166 16.12 6.75 4.51
N ALA A 167 16.00 7.39 3.34
CA ALA A 167 16.96 7.22 2.25
C ALA A 167 18.36 7.74 2.66
N PRO A 168 19.43 7.07 2.19
CA PRO A 168 20.77 7.25 2.75
C PRO A 168 21.43 8.57 2.35
N TYR A 169 21.17 9.04 1.12
CA TYR A 169 21.76 10.26 0.58
C TYR A 169 20.88 10.84 -0.53
N VAL A 170 21.24 12.05 -0.94
CA VAL A 170 20.71 12.72 -2.12
C VAL A 170 21.87 13.25 -2.95
N THR A 171 21.80 13.12 -4.27
CA THR A 171 22.80 13.65 -5.21
C THR A 171 22.15 14.62 -6.18
N LYS A 172 22.95 15.47 -6.83
CA LYS A 172 22.45 16.31 -7.92
C LYS A 172 22.22 15.43 -9.15
N SER A 173 21.07 15.61 -9.80
CA SER A 173 20.72 14.79 -10.96
C SER A 173 21.67 15.05 -12.13
N ALA A 174 22.17 13.96 -12.72
CA ALA A 174 23.02 14.00 -13.90
C ALA A 174 22.23 14.29 -15.17
N HIS A 175 20.95 13.88 -15.21
CA HIS A 175 20.11 13.96 -16.41
C HIS A 175 19.07 15.07 -16.34
N ILE A 176 18.59 15.44 -15.15
CA ILE A 176 17.53 16.43 -14.98
C ILE A 176 18.09 17.68 -14.30
N GLN A 177 18.28 18.74 -15.08
CA GLN A 177 18.86 19.99 -14.59
C GLN A 177 18.04 20.59 -13.45
N GLY A 178 18.73 20.97 -12.36
CA GLY A 178 18.12 21.60 -11.20
C GLY A 178 17.31 20.67 -10.30
N LYS A 179 17.37 19.35 -10.53
CA LYS A 179 16.75 18.34 -9.67
C LYS A 179 17.80 17.51 -8.93
N TYR A 180 17.33 16.80 -7.93
CA TYR A 180 18.11 15.86 -7.14
C TYR A 180 17.63 14.43 -7.35
N ASP A 181 18.54 13.47 -7.17
CA ASP A 181 18.30 12.05 -7.38
C ASP A 181 18.58 11.25 -6.09
N ILE A 182 17.79 10.19 -5.92
CA ILE A 182 17.96 9.15 -4.91
C ILE A 182 17.89 7.81 -5.64
N ASP A 183 19.01 7.44 -6.22
CA ASP A 183 19.24 6.22 -7.01
C ASP A 183 18.79 4.95 -6.28
N VAL A 184 19.18 4.75 -5.01
CA VAL A 184 18.83 3.55 -4.23
C VAL A 184 17.32 3.30 -4.21
N VAL A 185 16.52 4.36 -4.05
CA VAL A 185 15.06 4.28 -4.03
C VAL A 185 14.50 4.02 -5.42
N ALA A 186 15.02 4.72 -6.45
CA ALA A 186 14.56 4.54 -7.81
C ALA A 186 14.83 3.11 -8.31
N MET A 187 16.01 2.55 -8.02
CA MET A 187 16.37 1.17 -8.36
C MET A 187 15.45 0.15 -7.68
N ASP A 188 15.11 0.35 -6.40
CA ASP A 188 14.18 -0.53 -5.69
C ASP A 188 12.78 -0.52 -6.33
N VAL A 189 12.27 0.65 -6.72
CA VAL A 189 10.98 0.79 -7.41
C VAL A 189 11.02 0.13 -8.79
N LEU A 190 12.08 0.34 -9.57
CA LEU A 190 12.25 -0.30 -10.89
C LEU A 190 12.31 -1.83 -10.76
N LYS A 191 13.06 -2.35 -9.78
CA LYS A 191 13.16 -3.78 -9.51
C LYS A 191 11.80 -4.39 -9.16
N GLN A 192 11.02 -3.71 -8.32
CA GLN A 192 9.66 -4.14 -7.95
C GLN A 192 8.72 -4.17 -9.14
N LEU A 193 8.80 -3.17 -10.03
CA LEU A 193 7.98 -3.11 -11.23
C LEU A 193 8.34 -4.21 -12.25
N ILE A 194 9.64 -4.47 -12.45
CA ILE A 194 10.11 -5.57 -13.31
C ILE A 194 9.62 -6.92 -12.76
N GLN A 195 9.74 -7.12 -11.43
CA GLN A 195 9.29 -8.35 -10.78
C GLN A 195 7.78 -8.59 -10.91
N SER A 196 6.97 -7.53 -10.89
CA SER A 196 5.51 -7.62 -10.93
C SER A 196 4.94 -7.64 -12.35
N HIS A 197 5.50 -6.87 -13.27
CA HIS A 197 4.91 -6.60 -14.59
C HIS A 197 5.87 -6.82 -15.77
N GLY A 198 6.99 -7.51 -15.59
CA GLY A 198 8.03 -7.68 -16.63
C GLY A 198 7.49 -8.15 -17.99
N HIS A 199 6.59 -9.13 -18.02
CA HIS A 199 5.97 -9.61 -19.27
C HIS A 199 5.14 -8.51 -19.97
N GLN A 200 4.36 -7.74 -19.21
CA GLN A 200 3.52 -6.68 -19.77
C GLN A 200 4.36 -5.50 -20.27
N LEU A 201 5.46 -5.17 -19.57
CA LEU A 201 6.38 -4.12 -19.96
C LEU A 201 7.17 -4.48 -21.23
N ALA A 202 7.46 -5.76 -21.45
CA ALA A 202 8.11 -6.25 -22.67
C ALA A 202 7.22 -6.12 -23.91
N GLU A 203 5.89 -6.19 -23.73
CA GLU A 203 4.94 -6.05 -24.83
C GLU A 203 4.66 -4.59 -25.24
N LEU A 204 5.16 -3.62 -24.47
CA LEU A 204 4.89 -2.20 -24.65
C LEU A 204 6.10 -1.50 -25.28
N SER A 205 5.94 -1.04 -26.52
CA SER A 205 6.91 -0.21 -27.22
C SER A 205 6.93 1.22 -26.68
N LEU A 206 8.10 1.85 -26.68
CA LEU A 206 8.24 3.26 -26.31
C LEU A 206 7.57 4.18 -27.35
N SER A 207 6.88 5.21 -26.88
CA SER A 207 6.22 6.21 -27.75
C SER A 207 7.12 7.40 -28.08
N ALA A 208 8.06 7.74 -27.20
CA ALA A 208 9.00 8.84 -27.39
C ALA A 208 10.41 8.36 -27.75
N ASP A 209 11.20 9.26 -28.36
CA ASP A 209 12.59 8.96 -28.73
C ASP A 209 13.51 9.02 -27.51
N TYR A 210 13.92 7.86 -27.03
CA TYR A 210 14.90 7.70 -25.96
C TYR A 210 16.18 7.02 -26.42
N GLY A 211 16.40 6.94 -27.75
CA GLY A 211 17.48 6.15 -28.32
C GLY A 211 18.83 6.44 -27.67
N ASP A 212 19.14 7.69 -27.34
CA ASP A 212 20.45 8.05 -26.80
C ASP A 212 20.68 7.63 -25.34
N LYS A 213 19.61 7.27 -24.61
CA LYS A 213 19.63 6.95 -23.17
C LYS A 213 19.47 5.46 -22.89
N TYR A 214 18.56 4.79 -23.58
CA TYR A 214 18.20 3.39 -23.31
C TYR A 214 18.49 2.50 -24.52
N TYR A 215 18.82 1.23 -24.25
CA TYR A 215 19.24 0.25 -25.25
C TYR A 215 18.51 -1.08 -25.07
N PRO A 216 18.28 -1.89 -26.11
CA PRO A 216 17.60 -3.17 -25.96
C PRO A 216 18.35 -4.12 -24.99
N HIS A 217 17.61 -4.97 -24.26
CA HIS A 217 18.15 -5.94 -23.29
C HIS A 217 19.20 -6.89 -23.87
N THR A 218 19.20 -7.12 -25.19
CA THR A 218 20.22 -7.90 -25.89
C THR A 218 21.63 -7.32 -25.76
N PHE A 219 21.75 -6.03 -25.44
CA PHE A 219 23.03 -5.36 -25.26
C PHE A 219 23.47 -5.44 -23.79
N GLU A 220 24.56 -6.17 -23.55
CA GLU A 220 25.20 -6.23 -22.23
C GLU A 220 25.94 -4.93 -21.86
N LYS A 221 26.29 -4.11 -22.86
CA LYS A 221 27.01 -2.84 -22.69
C LYS A 221 26.43 -1.77 -23.59
N LYS A 222 26.58 -0.51 -23.17
CA LYS A 222 26.24 0.67 -23.97
C LYS A 222 26.87 0.56 -25.37
N PRO A 223 26.08 0.56 -26.45
CA PRO A 223 26.60 0.49 -27.80
C PRO A 223 27.49 1.70 -28.11
N LYS A 224 28.51 1.51 -28.95
CA LYS A 224 29.48 2.57 -29.26
C LYS A 224 28.92 3.57 -30.26
N SER A 225 27.97 3.15 -31.09
CA SER A 225 27.21 3.99 -32.01
C SER A 225 25.71 3.82 -31.81
N THR A 226 24.97 4.93 -31.91
CA THR A 226 23.50 4.96 -31.92
C THR A 226 22.88 4.23 -33.11
N SER A 227 23.68 3.89 -34.12
CA SER A 227 23.26 3.14 -35.32
C SER A 227 23.19 1.62 -35.09
N GLU A 228 23.66 1.13 -33.94
CA GLU A 228 23.80 -0.32 -33.65
C GLU A 228 22.48 -0.97 -33.20
N TYR A 229 21.44 -0.19 -32.90
CA TYR A 229 20.14 -0.70 -32.46
C TYR A 229 18.99 0.03 -33.14
N ASP A 230 17.88 -0.68 -33.31
CA ASP A 230 16.64 -0.08 -33.79
C ASP A 230 15.93 0.61 -32.61
N LYS A 231 15.59 1.89 -32.79
CA LYS A 231 14.83 2.66 -31.80
C LYS A 231 13.42 2.10 -31.61
N ALA A 232 12.85 1.50 -32.66
CA ALA A 232 11.50 0.95 -32.63
C ALA A 232 11.39 -0.37 -31.84
N SER A 233 12.51 -1.05 -31.58
CA SER A 233 12.53 -2.29 -30.79
C SER A 233 12.61 -2.04 -29.28
N LEU A 234 12.73 -0.79 -28.83
CA LEU A 234 12.82 -0.47 -27.42
C LEU A 234 11.46 -0.64 -26.73
N THR A 235 11.48 -1.37 -25.62
CA THR A 235 10.32 -1.63 -24.77
C THR A 235 10.44 -0.89 -23.44
N LEU A 236 9.31 -0.78 -22.71
CA LEU A 236 9.34 -0.25 -21.34
C LEU A 236 10.17 -1.12 -20.39
N LEU A 237 10.27 -2.42 -20.67
CA LEU A 237 11.13 -3.32 -19.90
C LEU A 237 12.61 -2.94 -20.09
N ASP A 238 13.05 -2.69 -21.33
CA ASP A 238 14.43 -2.30 -21.61
C ASP A 238 14.79 -0.99 -20.89
N MET A 239 13.87 -0.01 -20.86
CA MET A 239 14.05 1.23 -20.10
C MET A 239 14.26 0.97 -18.60
N ALA A 240 13.43 0.13 -18.00
CA ALA A 240 13.52 -0.22 -16.59
C ALA A 240 14.81 -0.99 -16.25
N GLU A 241 15.23 -1.93 -17.11
CA GLU A 241 16.45 -2.71 -16.91
C GLU A 241 17.72 -1.87 -17.07
N ASN A 242 17.77 -0.95 -18.04
CA ASN A 242 18.90 -0.02 -18.16
C ASN A 242 18.99 0.91 -16.95
N GLY A 243 17.86 1.40 -16.46
CA GLY A 243 17.81 2.19 -15.21
C GLY A 243 18.27 1.41 -13.98
N LEU A 244 18.15 0.08 -13.98
CA LEU A 244 18.65 -0.77 -12.90
C LEU A 244 20.15 -1.08 -13.02
N LYS A 245 20.72 -1.01 -14.23
CA LYS A 245 22.15 -1.25 -14.49
C LYS A 245 23.02 -0.02 -14.20
N ASP A 246 22.48 1.19 -14.32
CA ASP A 246 23.19 2.45 -14.14
C ASP A 246 22.53 3.32 -13.07
N ASP A 247 23.21 3.48 -11.94
CA ASP A 247 22.77 4.24 -10.78
C ASP A 247 22.41 5.69 -11.14
N LEU A 248 23.17 6.33 -12.04
CA LEU A 248 22.94 7.72 -12.45
C LEU A 248 21.69 7.84 -13.33
N LEU A 249 21.34 6.79 -14.06
CA LEU A 249 20.20 6.74 -14.96
C LEU A 249 18.91 6.32 -14.25
N SER A 250 19.00 5.60 -13.13
CA SER A 250 17.87 5.01 -12.39
C SER A 250 16.70 5.98 -12.15
N CYS A 251 16.99 7.18 -11.65
CA CYS A 251 15.98 8.21 -11.38
C CYS A 251 15.35 8.76 -12.66
N ALA A 252 16.16 9.00 -13.69
CA ALA A 252 15.68 9.46 -14.99
C ALA A 252 14.81 8.40 -15.68
N ALA A 253 15.21 7.13 -15.59
CA ALA A 253 14.45 5.98 -16.09
C ALA A 253 13.08 5.90 -15.42
N LEU A 254 12.98 6.08 -14.09
CA LEU A 254 11.70 6.07 -13.40
C LEU A 254 10.79 7.25 -13.82
N VAL A 255 11.35 8.44 -14.03
CA VAL A 255 10.60 9.60 -14.53
C VAL A 255 10.08 9.37 -15.94
N ASP A 256 10.96 8.91 -16.84
CA ASP A 256 10.64 8.63 -18.24
C ASP A 256 9.61 7.49 -18.33
N LEU A 257 9.78 6.42 -17.55
CA LEU A 257 8.87 5.28 -17.49
C LEU A 257 7.46 5.70 -17.03
N ARG A 258 7.37 6.55 -16.01
CA ARG A 258 6.10 7.11 -15.56
C ARG A 258 5.43 7.97 -16.65
N ALA A 259 6.21 8.73 -17.42
CA ALA A 259 5.68 9.53 -18.52
C ALA A 259 5.17 8.66 -19.68
N GLU A 260 5.85 7.54 -19.97
CA GLU A 260 5.39 6.58 -20.97
C GLU A 260 4.17 5.79 -20.50
N LEU A 261 4.13 5.36 -19.23
CA LEU A 261 2.95 4.70 -18.63
C LEU A 261 1.70 5.58 -18.71
N ALA A 262 1.84 6.91 -18.65
CA ALA A 262 0.72 7.82 -18.83
C ALA A 262 0.08 7.77 -20.23
N LYS A 263 0.83 7.35 -21.25
CA LYS A 263 0.38 7.26 -22.64
C LYS A 263 -0.09 5.85 -23.03
N VAL A 264 0.19 4.84 -22.21
CA VAL A 264 -0.18 3.45 -22.50
C VAL A 264 -1.70 3.32 -22.56
N THR A 265 -2.18 2.70 -23.64
CA THR A 265 -3.61 2.39 -23.84
C THR A 265 -3.91 0.89 -23.84
N LYS A 266 -2.91 0.05 -24.16
CA LYS A 266 -3.09 -1.41 -24.29
C LYS A 266 -3.50 -2.09 -22.98
N PHE A 267 -2.89 -1.70 -21.86
CA PHE A 267 -3.21 -2.20 -20.53
C PHE A 267 -3.67 -1.05 -19.63
N PRO A 268 -4.62 -1.29 -18.72
CA PRO A 268 -4.98 -0.29 -17.73
C PRO A 268 -3.86 -0.12 -16.69
N VAL A 269 -3.56 1.13 -16.33
CA VAL A 269 -2.46 1.49 -15.42
C VAL A 269 -3.01 2.02 -14.10
N LEU A 270 -2.48 1.54 -12.97
CA LEU A 270 -2.79 2.06 -11.63
C LEU A 270 -1.51 2.63 -11.01
N ILE A 271 -1.53 3.91 -10.63
CA ILE A 271 -0.50 4.48 -9.75
C ILE A 271 -1.10 4.58 -8.36
N ALA A 272 -0.54 3.82 -7.42
CA ALA A 272 -1.04 3.71 -6.05
C ALA A 272 0.03 4.17 -5.05
N ILE A 273 -0.24 5.24 -4.29
CA ILE A 273 0.75 5.83 -3.38
C ILE A 273 0.21 5.93 -1.96
N ASP A 274 0.84 5.26 -0.99
CA ASP A 274 0.54 5.44 0.43
C ASP A 274 1.41 6.55 1.04
N GLU A 275 0.93 7.13 2.14
CA GLU A 275 1.58 8.24 2.85
C GLU A 275 1.84 9.48 1.96
N TYR A 276 0.96 9.75 1.00
CA TYR A 276 1.13 10.76 -0.07
C TYR A 276 1.41 12.20 0.44
N ASN A 277 0.90 12.57 1.62
CA ASN A 277 1.17 13.88 2.20
C ASN A 277 2.66 14.12 2.48
N THR A 278 3.47 13.07 2.63
CA THR A 278 4.92 13.18 2.83
C THR A 278 5.64 13.83 1.65
N LEU A 279 5.06 13.79 0.44
CA LEU A 279 5.58 14.46 -0.75
C LEU A 279 5.47 15.99 -0.71
N PHE A 280 4.82 16.54 0.31
CA PHE A 280 4.64 17.97 0.50
C PHE A 280 5.32 18.45 1.80
N GLU A 281 5.80 17.51 2.61
CA GLU A 281 6.50 17.81 3.86
C GLU A 281 7.99 18.05 3.61
N LYS A 282 8.68 18.68 4.57
CA LYS A 282 10.13 18.86 4.46
C LYS A 282 10.82 17.49 4.51
N THR A 283 11.87 17.30 3.71
CA THR A 283 12.72 16.11 3.81
C THR A 283 13.80 16.30 4.88
N VAL A 284 14.52 15.23 5.21
CA VAL A 284 15.74 15.32 6.04
C VAL A 284 16.97 15.79 5.25
N PHE A 285 16.83 15.92 3.92
CA PHE A 285 17.96 16.13 3.03
C PHE A 285 18.31 17.60 2.88
N GLY A 286 19.62 17.85 2.87
CA GLY A 286 20.19 19.12 2.45
C GLY A 286 21.40 18.85 1.55
N TYR A 287 21.56 19.70 0.53
CA TYR A 287 22.67 19.64 -0.41
C TYR A 287 23.34 21.01 -0.44
N GLU A 288 24.67 21.04 -0.24
CA GLU A 288 25.47 22.28 -0.24
C GLU A 288 24.92 23.40 0.67
N GLY A 289 24.31 23.05 1.80
CA GLY A 289 23.72 24.00 2.75
C GLY A 289 22.30 24.45 2.43
N HIS A 290 21.71 23.99 1.32
CA HIS A 290 20.31 24.21 0.97
C HIS A 290 19.46 22.99 1.33
N ASN A 291 18.29 23.23 1.93
CA ASN A 291 17.32 22.15 2.19
C ASN A 291 16.71 21.70 0.86
N VAL A 292 16.62 20.38 0.67
CA VAL A 292 16.02 19.78 -0.53
C VAL A 292 14.56 19.49 -0.23
N ALA A 293 13.62 20.12 -0.95
CA ALA A 293 12.22 19.78 -0.83
C ALA A 293 11.90 18.48 -1.60
N PRO A 294 10.82 17.75 -1.28
CA PRO A 294 10.47 16.55 -2.03
C PRO A 294 10.21 16.84 -3.51
N ARG A 295 9.65 18.02 -3.83
CA ARG A 295 9.44 18.47 -5.22
C ARG A 295 10.75 18.76 -5.96
N ASP A 296 11.88 18.91 -5.27
CA ASP A 296 13.19 19.08 -5.90
C ASP A 296 13.83 17.74 -6.30
N ILE A 297 13.31 16.63 -5.74
CA ILE A 297 13.73 15.28 -6.10
C ILE A 297 12.98 14.85 -7.37
N SER A 298 13.71 14.35 -8.36
CA SER A 298 13.24 14.06 -9.73
C SER A 298 12.01 13.15 -9.79
N PHE A 299 12.14 11.91 -9.34
CA PHE A 299 11.08 10.91 -9.41
C PHE A 299 9.92 11.22 -8.46
N ILE A 300 10.21 11.80 -7.29
CA ILE A 300 9.17 12.24 -6.35
C ILE A 300 8.29 13.31 -7.00
N HIS A 301 8.92 14.30 -7.64
CA HIS A 301 8.19 15.31 -8.39
C HIS A 301 7.36 14.68 -9.51
N ALA A 302 7.84 13.63 -10.17
CA ALA A 302 7.10 12.94 -11.22
C ALA A 302 5.87 12.17 -10.70
N LEU A 303 5.93 11.61 -9.49
CA LEU A 303 4.84 10.84 -8.87
C LEU A 303 3.79 11.71 -8.14
N ALA A 304 4.05 13.01 -8.00
CA ALA A 304 3.12 13.96 -7.39
C ALA A 304 2.07 14.46 -8.41
N ASP A 305 1.05 13.65 -8.66
CA ASP A 305 0.00 13.91 -9.67
C ASP A 305 -1.13 14.82 -9.19
N VAL A 306 -1.23 15.02 -7.88
CA VAL A 306 -2.22 15.91 -7.25
C VAL A 306 -1.50 17.02 -6.51
N ASP A 307 -1.73 18.28 -6.89
CA ASP A 307 -1.05 19.46 -6.35
C ASP A 307 -2.03 20.57 -5.94
N GLU A 308 -1.52 21.80 -5.83
CA GLU A 308 -2.29 23.00 -5.48
C GLU A 308 -3.45 23.28 -6.45
N THR A 309 -3.33 22.84 -7.70
CA THR A 309 -4.34 23.01 -8.76
C THR A 309 -5.30 21.84 -8.88
N GLY A 310 -5.11 20.78 -8.09
CA GLY A 310 -5.90 19.55 -8.14
C GLY A 310 -5.18 18.45 -8.92
N HIS A 311 -5.92 17.68 -9.73
CA HIS A 311 -5.30 16.66 -10.58
C HIS A 311 -4.63 17.31 -11.79
N ARG A 312 -3.36 17.01 -11.99
CA ARG A 312 -2.55 17.55 -13.09
C ARG A 312 -2.95 16.95 -14.44
N GLU A 313 -3.57 17.75 -15.30
CA GLU A 313 -4.00 17.33 -16.64
C GLU A 313 -2.83 16.87 -17.53
N ASP A 314 -1.67 17.54 -17.41
CA ASP A 314 -0.43 17.22 -18.16
C ASP A 314 0.11 15.82 -17.87
N ARG A 315 -0.42 15.20 -16.82
CA ARG A 315 0.07 13.97 -16.21
C ARG A 315 -1.00 12.92 -16.05
N SER A 316 -2.18 13.19 -16.60
CA SER A 316 -3.31 12.28 -16.60
C SER A 316 -2.99 11.01 -17.37
N LEU A 317 -3.48 9.88 -16.85
CA LEU A 317 -3.29 8.57 -17.46
C LEU A 317 -4.34 8.36 -18.55
N ALA A 318 -3.91 8.08 -19.78
CA ALA A 318 -4.81 7.83 -20.92
C ALA A 318 -5.77 6.67 -20.61
N ASN A 319 -5.21 5.53 -20.21
CA ASN A 319 -5.93 4.35 -19.75
C ASN A 319 -5.49 3.98 -18.34
N GLY A 320 -5.72 4.86 -17.36
CA GLY A 320 -5.37 4.52 -15.97
C GLY A 320 -6.10 5.30 -14.89
N LEU A 321 -5.77 4.95 -13.65
CA LEU A 321 -6.29 5.51 -12.42
C LEU A 321 -5.15 5.89 -11.47
N PHE A 322 -5.25 7.04 -10.83
CA PHE A 322 -4.34 7.45 -9.76
C PHE A 322 -5.04 7.33 -8.40
N VAL A 323 -4.46 6.61 -7.44
CA VAL A 323 -5.00 6.50 -6.08
C VAL A 323 -3.93 6.80 -5.06
N ALA A 324 -4.16 7.83 -4.23
CA ALA A 324 -3.27 8.19 -3.15
C ALA A 324 -3.95 8.00 -1.79
N ALA A 325 -3.19 7.67 -0.75
CA ALA A 325 -3.66 7.63 0.63
C ALA A 325 -2.86 8.59 1.50
N THR A 326 -3.55 9.41 2.31
CA THR A 326 -2.89 10.31 3.27
C THR A 326 -2.56 9.57 4.56
N THR A 327 -1.59 10.09 5.32
CA THR A 327 -1.27 9.64 6.67
C THR A 327 -1.25 10.79 7.66
N LYS A 328 -1.61 10.50 8.92
CA LYS A 328 -1.57 11.47 10.04
C LYS A 328 -0.70 10.95 11.18
N ASN A 329 0.30 10.13 10.87
CA ASN A 329 1.19 9.52 11.86
C ASN A 329 2.23 10.50 12.44
N PHE A 330 2.42 11.71 11.87
CA PHE A 330 3.47 12.68 12.23
C PHE A 330 3.00 13.77 13.22
N PRO A 331 3.89 14.34 14.06
CA PRO A 331 3.55 15.30 15.11
C PRO A 331 3.49 16.76 14.63
N SER A 332 3.80 17.06 13.36
CA SER A 332 3.63 18.40 12.81
C SER A 332 2.17 18.62 12.44
N ALA A 333 1.64 19.81 12.74
CA ALA A 333 0.32 20.26 12.29
C ALA A 333 0.32 20.59 10.78
N PHE A 334 0.88 19.69 9.96
CA PHE A 334 0.94 19.86 8.53
C PHE A 334 -0.43 19.53 7.94
N LYS A 335 -1.16 20.58 7.58
CA LYS A 335 -2.48 20.44 6.98
C LYS A 335 -2.32 20.31 5.47
N PHE A 336 -2.11 19.07 5.02
CA PHE A 336 -2.07 18.68 3.61
C PHE A 336 -3.20 19.35 2.78
N THR A 337 -4.41 19.42 3.33
CA THR A 337 -5.59 20.04 2.71
C THR A 337 -5.51 21.55 2.48
N HIS A 338 -4.52 22.25 3.04
CA HIS A 338 -4.28 23.67 2.74
C HIS A 338 -3.29 23.89 1.61
N GLN A 339 -2.52 22.87 1.23
CA GLN A 339 -1.52 22.96 0.16
C GLN A 339 -1.95 22.25 -1.11
N VAL A 340 -2.96 21.38 -1.05
CA VAL A 340 -3.38 20.56 -2.19
C VAL A 340 -4.89 20.65 -2.31
N ASP A 341 -5.39 20.99 -3.50
CA ASP A 341 -6.84 20.98 -3.75
C ASP A 341 -7.30 19.57 -4.11
N CYS A 342 -7.58 18.79 -3.07
CA CYS A 342 -8.10 17.43 -3.24
C CYS A 342 -9.63 17.36 -3.09
N LYS A 343 -10.38 18.48 -3.03
CA LYS A 343 -11.80 18.44 -2.62
C LYS A 343 -12.67 17.53 -3.49
N ARG A 344 -12.46 17.51 -4.80
CA ARG A 344 -13.22 16.67 -5.75
C ARG A 344 -12.77 15.21 -5.74
N LEU A 345 -11.47 14.99 -5.54
CA LEU A 345 -10.81 13.67 -5.55
C LEU A 345 -10.91 12.94 -4.21
N ARG A 346 -11.21 13.67 -3.13
CA ARG A 346 -11.11 13.18 -1.77
C ARG A 346 -12.23 12.19 -1.44
N LYS A 347 -11.83 10.97 -1.11
CA LYS A 347 -12.70 9.96 -0.52
C LYS A 347 -12.39 9.82 0.97
N VAL A 348 -13.34 10.19 1.82
CA VAL A 348 -13.14 10.17 3.27
C VAL A 348 -13.42 8.78 3.84
N MET A 349 -12.43 8.21 4.53
CA MET A 349 -12.55 7.00 5.32
C MET A 349 -12.90 7.35 6.76
N HIS A 350 -14.13 7.04 7.14
CA HIS A 350 -14.65 7.21 8.49
C HIS A 350 -14.18 6.08 9.44
N PRO A 351 -14.27 6.27 10.76
CA PRO A 351 -14.28 5.17 11.73
C PRO A 351 -15.37 4.15 11.39
N TYR A 352 -15.35 2.98 12.04
CA TYR A 352 -16.34 1.95 11.77
C TYR A 352 -17.77 2.43 12.08
N SER A 353 -18.70 2.16 11.16
CA SER A 353 -20.12 2.23 11.46
C SER A 353 -20.49 1.16 12.49
N HIS A 354 -21.70 1.25 13.05
CA HIS A 354 -22.19 0.21 13.97
C HIS A 354 -22.20 -1.17 13.31
N GLU A 355 -22.68 -1.24 12.06
CA GLU A 355 -22.71 -2.48 11.27
C GLU A 355 -21.30 -3.01 10.96
N GLU A 356 -20.36 -2.13 10.56
CA GLU A 356 -18.96 -2.51 10.31
C GLU A 356 -18.28 -3.08 11.56
N LEU A 357 -18.55 -2.49 12.72
CA LEU A 357 -18.00 -2.96 13.98
C LEU A 357 -18.61 -4.29 14.42
N ASP A 358 -19.92 -4.45 14.27
CA ASP A 358 -20.62 -5.68 14.66
C ASP A 358 -20.16 -6.86 13.77
N GLN A 359 -19.95 -6.60 12.48
CA GLN A 359 -19.37 -7.58 11.56
C GLN A 359 -17.92 -7.92 11.90
N LEU A 360 -17.11 -6.93 12.30
CA LEU A 360 -15.75 -7.18 12.78
C LEU A 360 -15.73 -8.02 14.05
N ILE A 361 -16.65 -7.79 14.98
CA ILE A 361 -16.77 -8.60 16.21
C ILE A 361 -17.10 -10.05 15.84
N ALA A 362 -18.05 -10.25 14.92
CA ALA A 362 -18.40 -11.58 14.40
C ALA A 362 -17.20 -12.27 13.72
N TYR A 363 -16.40 -11.53 12.95
CA TYR A 363 -15.17 -12.04 12.35
C TYR A 363 -14.13 -12.45 13.40
N LEU A 364 -13.82 -11.59 14.37
CA LEU A 364 -12.85 -11.89 15.44
C LEU A 364 -13.26 -13.11 16.27
N ARG A 365 -14.57 -13.35 16.42
CA ARG A 365 -15.11 -14.59 16.99
C ARG A 365 -14.88 -15.79 16.07
N SER A 366 -15.16 -15.67 14.78
CA SER A 366 -15.03 -16.76 13.81
C SER A 366 -13.59 -17.31 13.73
N ILE A 367 -12.60 -16.44 13.94
CA ILE A 367 -11.18 -16.81 13.94
C ILE A 367 -10.66 -17.24 15.33
N ASN A 368 -11.55 -17.37 16.33
CA ASN A 368 -11.23 -17.65 17.73
C ASN A 368 -10.24 -16.65 18.38
N PHE A 369 -10.13 -15.43 17.83
CA PHE A 369 -9.31 -14.38 18.42
C PHE A 369 -9.94 -13.85 19.71
N TRP A 370 -11.26 -13.68 19.72
CA TRP A 370 -12.03 -13.47 20.94
C TRP A 370 -12.77 -14.74 21.36
N LYS A 371 -12.51 -15.19 22.59
CA LYS A 371 -13.10 -16.41 23.14
C LYS A 371 -14.44 -16.18 23.86
N LYS A 372 -14.73 -14.93 24.25
CA LYS A 372 -15.93 -14.57 25.00
C LYS A 372 -16.84 -13.72 24.14
N ASP A 373 -18.13 -14.01 24.18
CA ASP A 373 -19.14 -13.14 23.59
C ASP A 373 -19.21 -11.81 24.36
N LEU A 374 -19.06 -10.72 23.61
CA LEU A 374 -19.22 -9.38 24.13
C LEU A 374 -20.71 -9.11 24.33
N THR A 375 -21.09 -8.82 25.57
CA THR A 375 -22.41 -8.32 25.90
C THR A 375 -22.68 -6.98 25.20
N PRO A 376 -23.95 -6.60 24.93
CA PRO A 376 -24.26 -5.31 24.29
C PRO A 376 -23.69 -4.10 25.04
N THR A 377 -23.55 -4.20 26.36
CA THR A 377 -22.91 -3.20 27.22
C THR A 377 -21.40 -3.14 27.01
N GLU A 378 -20.72 -4.29 26.91
CA GLU A 378 -19.29 -4.35 26.58
C GLU A 378 -19.01 -3.83 25.15
N VAL A 379 -19.88 -4.12 24.18
CA VAL A 379 -19.78 -3.55 22.82
C VAL A 379 -19.94 -2.02 22.86
N SER A 380 -20.88 -1.51 23.64
CA SER A 380 -21.08 -0.06 23.82
C SER A 380 -19.87 0.59 24.49
N PHE A 381 -19.26 -0.08 25.47
CA PHE A 381 -18.03 0.37 26.11
C PHE A 381 -16.84 0.37 25.12
N LEU A 382 -16.69 -0.69 24.32
CA LEU A 382 -15.68 -0.76 23.27
C LEU A 382 -15.82 0.40 22.28
N ARG A 383 -17.05 0.70 21.86
CA ARG A 383 -17.36 1.84 20.98
C ARG A 383 -16.92 3.16 21.60
N LEU A 384 -17.25 3.39 22.86
CA LEU A 384 -16.89 4.62 23.58
C LEU A 384 -15.37 4.79 23.72
N MET A 385 -14.68 3.73 24.13
CA MET A 385 -13.22 3.76 24.37
C MET A 385 -12.41 3.95 23.09
N THR A 386 -12.86 3.34 22.00
CA THR A 386 -12.12 3.32 20.73
C THR A 386 -12.59 4.39 19.75
N LYS A 387 -13.75 5.02 20.00
CA LYS A 387 -14.45 5.89 19.04
C LYS A 387 -14.64 5.21 17.67
N ASN A 388 -14.76 3.88 17.66
CA ASN A 388 -14.83 3.01 16.49
C ASN A 388 -13.63 3.14 15.51
N VAL A 389 -12.50 3.70 15.94
CA VAL A 389 -11.33 3.80 15.05
C VAL A 389 -10.70 2.40 14.91
N PRO A 390 -10.58 1.84 13.69
CA PRO A 390 -10.10 0.48 13.47
C PRO A 390 -8.83 0.10 14.24
N VAL A 391 -7.81 0.96 14.21
CA VAL A 391 -6.55 0.71 14.94
C VAL A 391 -6.77 0.69 16.46
N LYS A 392 -7.66 1.53 17.00
CA LYS A 392 -7.95 1.55 18.45
C LYS A 392 -8.78 0.32 18.83
N VAL A 393 -9.74 -0.08 17.99
CA VAL A 393 -10.51 -1.32 18.17
C VAL A 393 -9.59 -2.52 18.20
N PHE A 394 -8.68 -2.65 17.24
CA PHE A 394 -7.73 -3.76 17.20
C PHE A 394 -6.79 -3.79 18.41
N LYS A 395 -6.27 -2.63 18.83
CA LYS A 395 -5.44 -2.55 20.04
C LYS A 395 -6.18 -2.96 21.29
N GLN A 396 -7.44 -2.53 21.43
CA GLN A 396 -8.28 -2.94 22.55
C GLN A 396 -8.58 -4.44 22.47
N ALA A 397 -8.80 -4.96 21.26
CA ALA A 397 -9.04 -6.38 21.03
C ALA A 397 -7.86 -7.26 21.43
N CYS A 398 -6.62 -6.79 21.29
CA CYS A 398 -5.42 -7.53 21.72
C CYS A 398 -5.23 -7.58 23.24
N ILE A 399 -5.90 -6.70 23.99
CA ILE A 399 -5.79 -6.59 25.45
C ILE A 399 -6.88 -7.41 26.15
N MET A 400 -8.04 -7.54 25.52
CA MET A 400 -9.20 -8.30 25.99
C MET A 400 -9.03 -9.78 25.67
#